data_AF-A0AAD0NF49-F1
#
_entry.id   AF-A0AAD0NF49-F1
#
_cell.length_a   1.000
_cell.length_b   1.000
_cell.length_c   1.000
_cell.angle_alpha   90.00
_cell.angle_beta   90.00
_cell.angle_gamma   90.00
#
_symmetry.space_group_name_H-M   'P 1'
#
loop_
_entity.id
_entity.type
_entity.pdbx_description
1 polymer ?
#
loop_
_entity_poly.entity_id
_entity_poly.type
_entity_poly.pdbx_seq_one_letter_code
_entity_poly.pdbx_strand_id
1 'polypeptide(L)'
;MNYRHAFHAGNHADVLKHIVQLALIDSFKRKDSPFFVLDTHGGAGRYLLASEESRKTLEAESGVMRLMAQPKLPEVVERYLKAVQADNPVGAMITYPGSPLLTAQAMRAQDRMAVCELQEDEAASLKALFAHDSRVGVHPGDGYGQLRALLPPKVNGSKIGRGLVLIDPPYEAQDAEYQAILAALAETLARWPQATCAVWFPIKQRRTILHFLRKATALPVKSALTIEFLVRPDDSPLRLNGSGMLVLNAPWQFDRVVGPALPALRQHLGEPGATTRLDWLKTAE
;
A
#
# COMPACT_ATOMS: atom_id res chain seq x y z
N MET A 1 17.07 -4.62 -10.87
CA MET A 1 16.31 -3.71 -9.99
C MET A 1 17.31 -3.11 -9.02
N ASN A 2 17.46 -1.79 -9.00
CA ASN A 2 18.46 -1.10 -8.16
C ASN A 2 17.82 -0.52 -6.88
N TYR A 3 16.51 -0.32 -6.90
CA TYR A 3 15.71 0.17 -5.79
C TYR A 3 15.73 -0.82 -4.62
N ARG A 4 16.00 -0.30 -3.42
CA ARG A 4 15.84 -1.01 -2.15
C ARG A 4 14.93 -0.20 -1.24
N HIS A 5 13.86 -0.81 -0.76
CA HIS A 5 12.86 -0.10 0.05
C HIS A 5 13.40 0.31 1.43
N ALA A 6 14.46 -0.34 1.94
CA ALA A 6 15.10 -0.02 3.21
C ALA A 6 15.56 1.45 3.35
N PHE A 7 15.88 2.13 2.24
CA PHE A 7 16.25 3.55 2.23
C PHE A 7 15.06 4.49 2.52
N HIS A 8 13.83 4.03 2.32
CA HIS A 8 12.62 4.85 2.34
C HIS A 8 11.58 4.38 3.37
N ALA A 9 11.88 3.29 4.07
CA ALA A 9 10.97 2.65 5.01
C ALA A 9 10.48 3.64 6.08
N GLY A 10 9.16 3.81 6.16
CA GLY A 10 8.52 4.66 7.17
C GLY A 10 8.48 6.15 6.82
N ASN A 11 8.80 6.52 5.58
CA ASN A 11 8.63 7.88 5.09
C ASN A 11 7.14 8.28 4.96
N HIS A 12 6.87 9.52 4.54
CA HIS A 12 5.51 10.02 4.37
C HIS A 12 4.66 9.23 3.36
N ALA A 13 5.28 8.61 2.35
CA ALA A 13 4.59 7.86 1.32
C ALA A 13 4.13 6.50 1.84
N ASP A 14 4.99 5.81 2.60
CA ASP A 14 4.66 4.60 3.32
C ASP A 14 3.58 4.83 4.36
N VAL A 15 3.64 5.94 5.09
CA VAL A 15 2.59 6.32 6.05
C VAL A 15 1.22 6.38 5.36
N LEU A 16 1.10 7.10 4.24
CA LEU A 16 -0.16 7.18 3.50
C LEU A 16 -0.60 5.79 3.00
N LYS A 17 0.31 5.06 2.35
CA LYS A 17 0.06 3.73 1.77
C LYS A 17 -0.49 2.76 2.81
N HIS A 18 0.19 2.66 3.95
CA HIS A 18 -0.13 1.69 5.00
C HIS A 18 -1.38 2.07 5.81
N ILE A 19 -1.66 3.37 5.99
CA ILE A 19 -2.96 3.82 6.54
C ILE A 19 -4.10 3.34 5.64
N VAL A 20 -4.00 3.60 4.34
CA VAL A 20 -5.04 3.20 3.37
C VAL A 20 -5.18 1.68 3.31
N GLN A 21 -4.07 0.96 3.25
CA GLN A 21 -4.04 -0.51 3.25
C GLN A 21 -4.74 -1.12 4.47
N LEU A 22 -4.38 -0.67 5.69
CA LEU A 22 -4.99 -1.18 6.92
C LEU A 22 -6.48 -0.85 7.00
N ALA A 23 -6.89 0.36 6.58
CA ALA A 23 -8.29 0.74 6.52
C ALA A 23 -9.09 -0.13 5.52
N LEU A 24 -8.48 -0.53 4.40
CA LEU A 24 -9.09 -1.48 3.46
C LEU A 24 -9.26 -2.86 4.11
N ILE A 25 -8.23 -3.37 4.78
CA ILE A 25 -8.27 -4.66 5.48
C ILE A 25 -9.36 -4.65 6.56
N ASP A 26 -9.43 -3.60 7.39
CA ASP A 26 -10.46 -3.47 8.42
C ASP A 26 -11.87 -3.37 7.79
N SER A 27 -12.01 -2.77 6.61
CA SER A 27 -13.27 -2.79 5.84
C SER A 27 -13.67 -4.20 5.40
N PHE A 28 -12.71 -5.07 5.06
CA PHE A 28 -12.99 -6.46 4.70
C PHE A 28 -13.47 -7.30 5.88
N LYS A 29 -12.87 -7.07 7.05
CA LYS A 29 -13.16 -7.77 8.32
C LYS A 29 -14.56 -7.53 8.86
N ARG A 30 -15.30 -6.54 8.36
CA ARG A 30 -16.72 -6.29 8.69
C ARG A 30 -17.68 -7.42 8.29
N LYS A 31 -17.25 -8.38 7.48
CA LYS A 31 -18.02 -9.62 7.25
C LYS A 31 -17.18 -10.83 7.64
N ASP A 32 -17.84 -11.88 8.14
CA ASP A 32 -17.18 -13.08 8.65
C ASP A 32 -16.55 -13.95 7.56
N SER A 33 -17.05 -13.84 6.32
CA SER A 33 -16.45 -14.48 5.14
C SER A 33 -14.96 -14.14 5.02
N PRO A 34 -14.09 -15.10 4.66
CA PRO A 34 -12.68 -14.83 4.46
C PRO A 34 -12.46 -13.83 3.31
N PHE A 35 -11.36 -13.10 3.38
CA PHE A 35 -10.84 -12.32 2.25
C PHE A 35 -9.43 -12.77 1.90
N PHE A 36 -9.00 -12.40 0.69
CA PHE A 36 -7.65 -12.65 0.20
C PHE A 36 -6.93 -11.34 -0.07
N VAL A 37 -5.63 -11.29 0.20
CA VAL A 37 -4.76 -10.18 -0.19
C VAL A 37 -3.71 -10.69 -1.15
N LEU A 38 -3.58 -10.06 -2.31
CA LEU A 38 -2.42 -10.19 -3.18
C LEU A 38 -1.58 -8.94 -3.04
N ASP A 39 -0.36 -9.07 -2.56
CA ASP A 39 0.65 -8.02 -2.62
C ASP A 39 1.62 -8.35 -3.75
N THR A 40 1.60 -7.53 -4.79
CA THR A 40 2.40 -7.78 -6.01
C THR A 40 3.87 -7.41 -5.85
N HIS A 41 4.21 -6.58 -4.86
CA HIS A 41 5.55 -6.04 -4.64
C HIS A 41 5.83 -5.97 -3.13
N GLY A 42 6.15 -7.12 -2.53
CA GLY A 42 6.21 -7.25 -1.07
C GLY A 42 7.44 -6.63 -0.40
N GLY A 43 8.55 -6.44 -1.12
CA GLY A 43 9.85 -6.12 -0.53
C GLY A 43 10.27 -7.14 0.53
N ALA A 44 11.20 -6.82 1.42
CA ALA A 44 11.61 -7.71 2.52
C ALA A 44 10.54 -7.92 3.62
N GLY A 45 9.45 -7.15 3.60
CA GLY A 45 8.37 -7.22 4.58
C GLY A 45 8.66 -6.58 5.94
N ARG A 46 9.94 -6.44 6.35
CA ARG A 46 10.36 -5.74 7.58
C ARG A 46 11.72 -5.09 7.39
N TYR A 47 11.87 -3.85 7.87
CA TYR A 47 13.07 -3.03 7.64
C TYR A 47 13.65 -2.52 8.96
N LEU A 48 14.96 -2.64 9.14
CA LEU A 48 15.67 -2.11 10.31
C LEU A 48 15.89 -0.59 10.15
N LEU A 49 15.29 0.22 11.02
CA LEU A 49 15.39 1.68 10.95
C LEU A 49 16.77 2.21 11.33
N ALA A 50 17.56 1.40 12.04
CA ALA A 50 18.95 1.69 12.38
C ALA A 50 19.97 1.16 11.34
N SER A 51 19.51 0.60 10.21
CA SER A 51 20.38 0.11 9.14
C SER A 51 21.22 1.23 8.53
N GLU A 52 22.32 0.89 7.86
CA GLU A 52 23.15 1.87 7.16
C GLU A 52 22.35 2.59 6.07
N GLU A 53 21.51 1.85 5.35
CA GLU A 53 20.61 2.37 4.32
C GLU A 53 19.60 3.37 4.88
N SER A 54 18.87 3.02 5.94
CA SER A 54 17.90 3.94 6.55
C SER A 54 18.56 5.19 7.16
N ARG A 55 19.77 5.04 7.73
CA ARG A 55 20.53 6.17 8.30
C ARG A 55 21.05 7.17 7.25
N LYS A 56 21.19 6.76 5.99
CA LYS A 56 21.62 7.66 4.92
C LYS A 56 20.56 8.70 4.55
N THR A 57 19.28 8.39 4.72
CA THR A 57 18.17 9.27 4.30
C THR A 57 17.39 9.86 5.47
N LEU A 58 17.33 9.15 6.61
CA LEU A 58 16.57 9.53 7.81
C LEU A 58 15.08 9.79 7.54
N GLU A 59 14.52 9.23 6.46
CA GLU A 59 13.15 9.56 6.03
C GLU A 59 12.09 9.16 7.06
N ALA A 60 12.34 8.10 7.84
CA ALA A 60 11.45 7.67 8.93
C ALA A 60 11.27 8.73 10.01
N GLU A 61 12.29 9.56 10.28
CA GLU A 61 12.22 10.66 11.25
C GLU A 61 11.20 11.71 10.82
N SER A 62 11.16 11.99 9.51
CA SER A 62 10.22 12.94 8.91
C SER A 62 8.84 12.35 8.62
N GLY A 63 8.68 11.02 8.76
CA GLY A 63 7.46 10.28 8.49
C GLY A 63 6.85 9.69 9.77
N VAL A 64 6.96 8.37 9.92
CA VAL A 64 6.28 7.63 11.00
C VAL A 64 6.70 8.08 12.39
N MET A 65 7.98 8.39 12.63
CA MET A 65 8.44 8.81 13.97
C MET A 65 7.82 10.15 14.38
N ARG A 66 7.63 11.07 13.43
CA ARG A 66 7.00 12.36 13.68
C ARG A 66 5.53 12.22 14.08
N LEU A 67 4.82 11.25 13.52
CA LEU A 67 3.45 10.92 13.95
C LEU A 67 3.42 10.25 15.33
N MET A 68 4.35 9.33 15.61
CA MET A 68 4.45 8.65 16.90
C MET A 68 4.65 9.61 18.07
N ALA A 69 5.29 10.75 17.84
CA ALA A 69 5.49 11.79 18.84
C ALA A 69 4.22 12.62 19.15
N GLN A 70 3.14 12.46 18.38
CA GLN A 70 1.92 13.24 18.59
C GLN A 70 1.04 12.60 19.68
N PRO A 71 0.51 13.39 20.63
CA PRO A 71 -0.23 12.84 21.77
C PRO A 71 -1.62 12.31 21.41
N LYS A 72 -2.21 12.81 20.32
CA LYS A 72 -3.53 12.42 19.86
C LYS A 72 -3.63 12.59 18.35
N LEU A 73 -4.12 11.57 17.68
CA LEU A 73 -4.32 11.57 16.23
C LEU A 73 -5.72 11.02 15.91
N PRO A 74 -6.22 11.20 14.68
CA PRO A 74 -7.46 10.53 14.26
C PRO A 74 -7.34 9.01 14.40
N GLU A 75 -8.44 8.34 14.75
CA GLU A 75 -8.48 6.89 15.04
C GLU A 75 -7.82 6.04 13.94
N VAL A 76 -8.05 6.38 12.67
CA VAL A 76 -7.47 5.69 11.51
C VAL A 76 -5.93 5.76 11.48
N VAL A 77 -5.35 6.85 11.97
CA VAL A 77 -3.91 7.03 12.08
C VAL A 77 -3.39 6.28 13.31
N GLU A 78 -4.05 6.40 14.46
CA GLU A 78 -3.68 5.65 15.67
C GLU A 78 -3.71 4.14 15.46
N ARG A 79 -4.69 3.64 14.69
CA ARG A 79 -4.80 2.23 14.27
C ARG A 79 -3.60 1.77 13.46
N TYR A 80 -3.09 2.62 12.56
CA TYR A 80 -1.86 2.38 11.80
C TYR A 80 -0.64 2.37 12.72
N LEU A 81 -0.50 3.38 13.58
CA LEU A 81 0.64 3.48 14.50
C LEU A 81 0.71 2.27 15.45
N LYS A 82 -0.44 1.82 15.99
CA LYS A 82 -0.52 0.58 16.77
C LYS A 82 -0.04 -0.65 15.99
N ALA A 83 -0.36 -0.74 14.70
CA ALA A 83 0.11 -1.84 13.86
C ALA A 83 1.63 -1.77 13.66
N VAL A 84 2.18 -0.57 13.40
CA VAL A 84 3.63 -0.36 13.27
C VAL A 84 4.38 -0.75 14.56
N GLN A 85 3.81 -0.43 15.73
CA GLN A 85 4.41 -0.75 17.02
C GLN A 85 4.28 -2.22 17.42
N ALA A 86 3.39 -3.00 16.80
CA ALA A 86 3.06 -4.35 17.27
C ALA A 86 4.23 -5.33 17.28
N ASP A 87 5.21 -5.17 16.36
CA ASP A 87 6.42 -6.00 16.28
C ASP A 87 7.65 -5.31 16.92
N ASN A 88 7.44 -4.24 17.69
CA ASN A 88 8.50 -3.49 18.35
C ASN A 88 8.38 -3.56 19.88
N PRO A 89 9.50 -3.53 20.63
CA PRO A 89 9.47 -3.41 22.09
C PRO A 89 8.77 -2.12 22.54
N VAL A 90 8.13 -2.16 23.71
CA VAL A 90 7.47 -0.97 24.28
C VAL A 90 8.47 0.18 24.42
N GLY A 91 8.13 1.33 23.85
CA GLY A 91 8.96 2.54 23.90
C GLY A 91 10.12 2.56 22.91
N ALA A 92 10.24 1.58 22.02
CA ALA A 92 11.27 1.54 20.98
C ALA A 92 10.66 1.40 19.58
N MET A 93 11.33 1.98 18.59
CA MET A 93 11.01 1.80 17.17
C MET A 93 12.26 1.32 16.45
N ILE A 94 12.47 0.01 16.48
CA ILE A 94 13.67 -0.65 15.94
C ILE A 94 13.44 -0.98 14.47
N THR A 95 12.27 -1.50 14.14
CA THR A 95 11.92 -1.91 12.79
C THR A 95 10.64 -1.26 12.29
N TYR A 96 10.55 -1.09 10.98
CA TYR A 96 9.35 -0.68 10.29
C TYR A 96 8.75 -1.87 9.52
N PRO A 97 7.48 -2.24 9.75
CA PRO A 97 6.83 -3.30 9.00
C PRO A 97 6.39 -2.79 7.62
N GLY A 98 6.75 -3.53 6.58
CA GLY A 98 6.25 -3.34 5.23
C GLY A 98 4.80 -3.83 5.06
N SER A 99 4.26 -3.64 3.85
CA SER A 99 2.88 -4.03 3.54
C SER A 99 2.57 -5.51 3.79
N PRO A 100 3.46 -6.51 3.57
CA PRO A 100 3.14 -7.89 3.87
C PRO A 100 2.97 -8.15 5.36
N LEU A 101 3.87 -7.61 6.20
CA LEU A 101 3.83 -7.84 7.65
C LEU A 101 2.61 -7.16 8.28
N LEU A 102 2.32 -5.92 7.88
CA LEU A 102 1.11 -5.21 8.30
C LEU A 102 -0.16 -5.97 7.91
N THR A 103 -0.19 -6.57 6.72
CA THR A 103 -1.31 -7.39 6.28
C THR A 103 -1.46 -8.64 7.14
N ALA A 104 -0.39 -9.40 7.32
CA ALA A 104 -0.40 -10.65 8.08
C ALA A 104 -0.82 -10.45 9.55
N GLN A 105 -0.38 -9.34 10.16
CA GLN A 105 -0.78 -8.93 11.51
C GLN A 105 -2.27 -8.55 11.58
N ALA A 106 -2.83 -7.94 10.53
CA ALA A 106 -4.22 -7.49 10.52
C ALA A 106 -5.23 -8.58 10.12
N MET A 107 -4.79 -9.61 9.39
CA MET A 107 -5.60 -10.75 8.94
C MET A 107 -6.08 -11.64 10.09
N ARG A 108 -7.24 -12.27 9.91
CA ARG A 108 -7.77 -13.31 10.79
C ARG A 108 -7.24 -14.69 10.39
N ALA A 109 -7.60 -15.73 11.14
CA ALA A 109 -7.16 -17.10 10.87
C ALA A 109 -7.69 -17.66 9.54
N GLN A 110 -8.91 -17.29 9.12
CA GLN A 110 -9.50 -17.76 7.87
C GLN A 110 -9.05 -17.00 6.61
N ASP A 111 -8.44 -15.82 6.78
CA ASP A 111 -8.01 -14.99 5.64
C ASP A 111 -6.73 -15.58 5.03
N ARG A 112 -6.44 -15.26 3.76
CA ARG A 112 -5.22 -15.70 3.07
C ARG A 112 -4.50 -14.54 2.38
N MET A 113 -3.19 -14.68 2.23
CA MET A 113 -2.36 -13.73 1.50
C MET A 113 -1.43 -14.47 0.54
N ALA A 114 -1.22 -13.88 -0.65
CA ALA A 114 -0.06 -14.17 -1.46
C ALA A 114 0.77 -12.89 -1.60
N VAL A 115 2.08 -13.00 -1.47
CA VAL A 115 3.02 -11.90 -1.64
C VAL A 115 4.06 -12.29 -2.69
N CYS A 116 4.25 -11.42 -3.68
CA CYS A 116 5.25 -11.57 -4.73
C CYS A 116 6.44 -10.64 -4.47
N GLU A 117 7.64 -11.10 -4.78
CA GLU A 117 8.85 -10.27 -4.74
C GLU A 117 9.86 -10.76 -5.77
N LEU A 118 10.35 -9.86 -6.60
CA LEU A 118 11.24 -10.16 -7.71
C LEU A 118 12.71 -10.29 -7.27
N GLN A 119 13.15 -9.48 -6.30
CA GLN A 119 14.51 -9.55 -5.77
C GLN A 119 14.69 -10.78 -4.89
N GLU A 120 15.68 -11.61 -5.23
CA GLU A 120 15.91 -12.89 -4.56
C GLU A 120 16.19 -12.73 -3.05
N ASP A 121 16.99 -11.74 -2.65
CA ASP A 121 17.34 -11.46 -1.25
C ASP A 121 16.12 -11.01 -0.42
N GLU A 122 15.29 -10.12 -0.99
CA GLU A 122 14.07 -9.62 -0.35
C GLU A 122 13.03 -10.75 -0.25
N ALA A 123 12.89 -11.57 -1.29
CA ALA A 123 12.03 -12.75 -1.30
C ALA A 123 12.49 -13.82 -0.29
N ALA A 124 13.79 -14.02 -0.11
CA ALA A 124 14.34 -14.88 0.93
C ALA A 124 14.01 -14.35 2.34
N SER A 125 14.11 -13.03 2.53
CA SER A 125 13.73 -12.36 3.78
C SER A 125 12.23 -12.54 4.09
N LEU A 126 11.35 -12.39 3.08
CA LEU A 126 9.92 -12.67 3.22
C LEU A 126 9.62 -14.13 3.59
N LYS A 127 10.29 -15.09 2.94
CA LYS A 127 10.13 -16.51 3.24
C LYS A 127 10.50 -16.81 4.69
N ALA A 128 11.61 -16.25 5.17
CA ALA A 128 12.02 -16.40 6.56
C ALA A 128 11.02 -15.74 7.52
N LEU A 129 10.54 -14.53 7.19
CA LEU A 129 9.56 -13.79 7.99
C LEU A 129 8.24 -14.57 8.18
N PHE A 130 7.78 -15.26 7.14
CA PHE A 130 6.50 -15.98 7.15
C PHE A 130 6.62 -17.51 7.24
N ALA A 131 7.79 -18.04 7.61
CA ALA A 131 8.04 -19.48 7.66
C ALA A 131 7.04 -20.27 8.54
N HIS A 132 6.43 -19.60 9.52
CA HIS A 132 5.48 -20.20 10.47
C HIS A 132 4.04 -19.68 10.32
N ASP A 133 3.75 -18.86 9.29
CA ASP A 133 2.39 -18.38 9.01
C ASP A 133 1.82 -19.05 7.76
N SER A 134 1.08 -20.14 7.96
CA SER A 134 0.44 -20.89 6.88
C SER A 134 -0.64 -20.12 6.11
N ARG A 135 -1.01 -18.92 6.56
CA ARG A 135 -1.96 -18.04 5.85
C ARG A 135 -1.29 -17.31 4.68
N VAL A 136 0.04 -17.27 4.64
CA VAL A 136 0.85 -16.47 3.71
C VAL A 136 1.60 -17.36 2.72
N GLY A 137 1.32 -17.20 1.43
CA GLY A 137 2.12 -17.76 0.34
C GLY A 137 3.15 -16.73 -0.15
N VAL A 138 4.44 -17.06 -0.09
CA VAL A 138 5.52 -16.22 -0.64
C VAL A 138 5.92 -16.74 -2.02
N HIS A 139 5.84 -15.89 -3.04
CA HIS A 139 6.04 -16.23 -4.44
C HIS A 139 7.18 -15.39 -5.04
N PRO A 140 8.43 -15.91 -5.08
CA PRO A 140 9.51 -15.24 -5.77
C PRO A 140 9.19 -15.06 -7.26
N GLY A 141 9.43 -13.87 -7.79
CA GLY A 141 9.23 -13.51 -9.20
C GLY A 141 8.35 -12.29 -9.42
N ASP A 142 8.08 -12.01 -10.69
CA ASP A 142 7.29 -10.86 -11.14
C ASP A 142 5.83 -10.94 -10.67
N GLY A 143 5.43 -10.03 -9.78
CA GLY A 143 4.08 -9.97 -9.25
C GLY A 143 3.00 -9.68 -10.29
N TYR A 144 3.32 -8.95 -11.36
CA TYR A 144 2.37 -8.77 -12.46
C TYR A 144 2.15 -10.08 -13.21
N GLY A 145 3.24 -10.81 -13.52
CA GLY A 145 3.19 -12.13 -14.16
C GLY A 145 2.41 -13.18 -13.36
N GLN A 146 2.39 -13.07 -12.02
CA GLN A 146 1.73 -14.04 -11.15
C GLN A 146 0.20 -13.86 -11.06
N LEU A 147 -0.36 -12.74 -11.53
CA LEU A 147 -1.81 -12.46 -11.45
C LEU A 147 -2.66 -13.60 -12.02
N ARG A 148 -2.24 -14.18 -13.14
CA ARG A 148 -2.98 -15.27 -13.81
C ARG A 148 -3.03 -16.56 -13.00
N ALA A 149 -1.96 -16.83 -12.26
CA ALA A 149 -1.83 -18.02 -11.43
C ALA A 149 -2.55 -17.85 -10.08
N LEU A 150 -2.52 -16.64 -9.52
CA LEU A 150 -3.04 -16.36 -8.18
C LEU A 150 -4.51 -15.92 -8.17
N LEU A 151 -5.05 -15.47 -9.31
CA LEU A 151 -6.42 -14.94 -9.39
C LEU A 151 -7.36 -15.76 -10.29
N PRO A 152 -8.63 -15.96 -9.88
CA PRO A 152 -9.15 -15.64 -8.56
C PRO A 152 -8.63 -16.62 -7.48
N PRO A 153 -8.48 -16.16 -6.23
CA PRO A 153 -7.92 -16.99 -5.17
C PRO A 153 -8.83 -18.17 -4.84
N LYS A 154 -8.23 -19.35 -4.72
CA LYS A 154 -8.89 -20.58 -4.27
C LYS A 154 -8.15 -21.15 -3.07
N VAL A 155 -8.90 -21.50 -2.03
CA VAL A 155 -8.37 -22.10 -0.80
C VAL A 155 -9.19 -23.35 -0.53
N ASN A 156 -8.51 -24.50 -0.43
CA ASN A 156 -9.15 -25.80 -0.23
C ASN A 156 -10.28 -26.06 -1.25
N GLY A 157 -10.06 -25.74 -2.52
CA GLY A 157 -11.03 -25.90 -3.60
C GLY A 157 -12.14 -24.84 -3.66
N SER A 158 -12.28 -23.98 -2.64
CA SER A 158 -13.30 -22.94 -2.59
C SER A 158 -12.75 -21.57 -3.00
N LYS A 159 -13.49 -20.86 -3.87
CA LYS A 159 -13.11 -19.50 -4.30
C LYS A 159 -13.32 -18.52 -3.16
N ILE A 160 -12.31 -17.71 -2.85
CA ILE A 160 -12.49 -16.53 -1.99
C ILE A 160 -13.09 -15.41 -2.84
N GLY A 161 -14.28 -14.96 -2.46
CA GLY A 161 -15.07 -14.03 -3.27
C GLY A 161 -14.66 -12.56 -3.15
N ARG A 162 -13.92 -12.18 -2.11
CA ARG A 162 -13.59 -10.78 -1.77
C ARG A 162 -12.11 -10.64 -1.46
N GLY A 163 -11.53 -9.49 -1.78
CA GLY A 163 -10.16 -9.23 -1.39
C GLY A 163 -9.54 -7.99 -2.02
N LEU A 164 -8.26 -7.83 -1.70
CA LEU A 164 -7.42 -6.71 -2.05
C LEU A 164 -6.31 -7.17 -2.98
N VAL A 165 -6.08 -6.44 -4.07
CA VAL A 165 -4.84 -6.51 -4.85
C VAL A 165 -4.08 -5.21 -4.63
N LEU A 166 -2.95 -5.27 -3.93
CA LEU A 166 -2.05 -4.15 -3.67
C LEU A 166 -0.94 -4.13 -4.72
N ILE A 167 -0.79 -2.98 -5.38
CA ILE A 167 0.19 -2.73 -6.43
C ILE A 167 1.06 -1.54 -6.01
N ASP A 168 2.32 -1.81 -5.69
CA ASP A 168 3.30 -0.84 -5.19
C ASP A 168 4.68 -1.04 -5.84
N PRO A 169 4.81 -0.85 -7.16
CA PRO A 169 6.08 -1.02 -7.84
C PRO A 169 7.06 0.11 -7.50
N PRO A 170 8.37 -0.08 -7.75
CA PRO A 170 9.37 0.95 -7.50
C PRO A 170 9.37 2.09 -8.54
N TYR A 171 8.61 1.98 -9.65
CA TYR A 171 8.57 2.94 -10.75
C TYR A 171 9.92 3.20 -11.46
N GLU A 172 10.83 2.21 -11.46
CA GLU A 172 12.11 2.31 -12.17
C GLU A 172 11.92 2.41 -13.69
N ALA A 173 10.87 1.78 -14.24
CA ALA A 173 10.55 1.81 -15.67
C ALA A 173 9.79 3.08 -16.12
N GLN A 174 9.62 4.07 -15.24
CA GLN A 174 8.98 5.36 -15.54
C GLN A 174 7.59 5.19 -16.19
N ASP A 175 7.39 5.74 -17.40
CA ASP A 175 6.10 5.70 -18.11
C ASP A 175 5.65 4.27 -18.47
N ALA A 176 6.60 3.36 -18.69
CA ALA A 176 6.29 1.95 -18.98
C ALA A 176 5.69 1.24 -17.75
N GLU A 177 6.06 1.66 -16.53
CA GLU A 177 5.48 1.11 -15.30
C GLU A 177 3.97 1.36 -15.25
N TYR A 178 3.53 2.57 -15.59
CA TYR A 178 2.09 2.88 -15.61
C TYR A 178 1.32 2.05 -16.65
N GLN A 179 1.93 1.68 -17.78
CA GLN A 179 1.29 0.78 -18.74
C GLN A 179 1.19 -0.65 -18.19
N ALA A 180 2.24 -1.13 -17.50
CA ALA A 180 2.24 -2.45 -16.85
C ALA A 180 1.15 -2.52 -15.75
N ILE A 181 1.04 -1.49 -14.91
CA ILE A 181 -0.02 -1.37 -13.89
C ILE A 181 -1.41 -1.42 -14.55
N LEU A 182 -1.65 -0.67 -15.62
CA LEU A 182 -2.95 -0.68 -16.31
C LEU A 182 -3.30 -2.06 -16.88
N ALA A 183 -2.32 -2.77 -17.44
CA ALA A 183 -2.49 -4.13 -17.91
C ALA A 183 -2.78 -5.10 -16.75
N ALA A 184 -2.07 -4.97 -15.63
CA ALA A 184 -2.29 -5.74 -14.41
C ALA A 184 -3.70 -5.52 -13.82
N LEU A 185 -4.17 -4.27 -13.79
CA LEU A 185 -5.52 -3.93 -13.36
C LEU A 185 -6.58 -4.55 -14.28
N ALA A 186 -6.39 -4.46 -15.61
CA ALA A 186 -7.30 -5.07 -16.58
C ALA A 186 -7.37 -6.60 -16.42
N GLU A 187 -6.23 -7.28 -16.28
CA GLU A 187 -6.16 -8.72 -16.06
C GLU A 187 -6.85 -9.12 -14.74
N THR A 188 -6.58 -8.37 -13.67
CA THR A 188 -7.21 -8.56 -12.36
C THR A 188 -8.73 -8.49 -12.46
N LEU A 189 -9.25 -7.43 -13.10
CA LEU A 189 -10.69 -7.20 -13.22
C LEU A 189 -11.37 -8.20 -14.18
N ALA A 190 -10.67 -8.71 -15.19
CA ALA A 190 -11.19 -9.76 -16.05
C ALA A 190 -11.39 -11.09 -15.30
N ARG A 191 -10.47 -11.43 -14.38
CA ARG A 191 -10.52 -12.70 -13.60
C ARG A 191 -11.34 -12.59 -12.33
N TRP A 192 -11.27 -11.44 -11.68
CA TRP A 192 -11.86 -11.18 -10.38
C TRP A 192 -12.51 -9.78 -10.36
N PRO A 193 -13.64 -9.59 -11.09
CA PRO A 193 -14.27 -8.27 -11.27
C PRO A 193 -14.61 -7.53 -9.98
N GLN A 194 -14.83 -8.26 -8.88
CA GLN A 194 -15.16 -7.72 -7.58
C GLN A 194 -13.96 -7.40 -6.67
N ALA A 195 -12.73 -7.63 -7.14
CA ALA A 195 -11.53 -7.28 -6.38
C ALA A 195 -11.49 -5.77 -6.12
N THR A 196 -11.09 -5.37 -4.92
CA THR A 196 -10.62 -4.01 -4.67
C THR A 196 -9.15 -3.96 -5.07
N CYS A 197 -8.79 -3.06 -5.99
CA CYS A 197 -7.39 -2.85 -6.36
C CYS A 197 -6.91 -1.55 -5.73
N ALA A 198 -5.79 -1.58 -5.02
CA ALA A 198 -5.15 -0.40 -4.46
C ALA A 198 -3.76 -0.24 -5.10
N VAL A 199 -3.56 0.88 -5.80
CA VAL A 199 -2.31 1.19 -6.47
C VAL A 199 -1.67 2.39 -5.78
N TRP A 200 -0.49 2.21 -5.22
CA TRP A 200 0.35 3.33 -4.78
C TRP A 200 1.03 3.96 -5.97
N PHE A 201 1.14 5.29 -6.03
CA PHE A 201 1.88 5.99 -7.08
C PHE A 201 2.64 7.22 -6.55
N PRO A 202 3.86 7.50 -7.07
CA PRO A 202 4.64 8.67 -6.70
C PRO A 202 4.17 9.92 -7.47
N ILE A 203 4.11 11.07 -6.83
CA ILE A 203 3.78 12.35 -7.49
C ILE A 203 5.06 13.16 -7.64
N LYS A 204 5.73 12.99 -8.79
CA LYS A 204 6.87 13.82 -9.24
C LYS A 204 6.43 14.90 -10.24
N GLN A 205 5.53 14.53 -11.14
CA GLN A 205 4.91 15.43 -12.11
C GLN A 205 3.42 15.11 -12.23
N ARG A 206 2.56 16.09 -11.95
CA ARG A 206 1.10 15.91 -12.01
C ARG A 206 0.59 15.34 -13.32
N ARG A 207 1.17 15.80 -14.44
CA ARG A 207 0.70 15.48 -15.79
C ARG A 207 0.74 13.98 -16.09
N THR A 208 1.79 13.29 -15.68
CA THR A 208 1.94 11.83 -15.88
C THR A 208 0.84 11.06 -15.14
N ILE A 209 0.54 11.47 -13.91
CA ILE A 209 -0.47 10.85 -13.05
C ILE A 209 -1.88 11.03 -13.62
N LEU A 210 -2.23 12.23 -14.10
CA LEU A 210 -3.56 12.49 -14.65
C LEU A 210 -3.90 11.57 -15.83
N HIS A 211 -2.92 11.26 -16.70
CA HIS A 211 -3.13 10.33 -17.80
C HIS A 211 -3.40 8.91 -17.31
N PHE A 212 -2.60 8.43 -16.35
CA PHE A 212 -2.78 7.13 -15.71
C PHE A 212 -4.14 7.01 -15.04
N LEU A 213 -4.53 7.97 -14.20
CA LEU A 213 -5.79 7.96 -13.47
C LEU A 213 -7.00 7.88 -14.42
N ARG A 214 -7.00 8.69 -15.49
CA ARG A 214 -8.07 8.67 -16.51
C ARG A 214 -8.20 7.31 -17.19
N LYS A 215 -7.07 6.67 -17.55
CA LYS A 215 -7.09 5.34 -18.17
C LYS A 215 -7.59 4.28 -17.18
N ALA A 216 -7.15 4.34 -15.92
CA ALA A 216 -7.59 3.40 -14.89
C ALA A 216 -9.11 3.53 -14.61
N THR A 217 -9.66 4.75 -14.61
CA THR A 217 -11.11 4.99 -14.42
C THR A 217 -11.97 4.49 -15.58
N ALA A 218 -11.39 4.30 -16.77
CA ALA A 218 -12.07 3.76 -17.95
C ALA A 218 -12.20 2.23 -17.93
N LEU A 219 -11.50 1.54 -17.01
CA LEU A 219 -11.67 0.10 -16.78
C LEU A 219 -13.10 -0.20 -16.26
N PRO A 220 -13.60 -1.45 -16.39
CA PRO A 220 -14.94 -1.84 -15.95
C PRO A 220 -15.04 -1.98 -14.43
N VAL A 221 -14.81 -0.88 -13.71
CA VAL A 221 -14.88 -0.77 -12.25
C VAL A 221 -16.16 -0.06 -11.83
N LYS A 222 -16.65 -0.39 -10.63
CA LYS A 222 -17.83 0.26 -10.04
C LYS A 222 -17.49 1.64 -9.51
N SER A 223 -16.29 1.82 -9.00
CA SER A 223 -15.85 3.08 -8.42
C SER A 223 -14.34 3.23 -8.52
N ALA A 224 -13.88 4.48 -8.44
CA ALA A 224 -12.48 4.84 -8.39
C ALA A 224 -12.31 6.04 -7.45
N LEU A 225 -11.56 5.83 -6.37
CA LEU A 225 -11.23 6.85 -5.37
C LEU A 225 -9.73 7.15 -5.45
N THR A 226 -9.38 8.44 -5.43
CA THR A 226 -8.00 8.89 -5.27
C THR A 226 -7.79 9.53 -3.91
N ILE A 227 -6.70 9.15 -3.26
CA ILE A 227 -6.28 9.65 -1.94
C ILE A 227 -4.83 10.12 -2.09
N GLU A 228 -4.57 11.42 -2.02
CA GLU A 228 -3.23 11.96 -2.26
C GLU A 228 -2.76 12.82 -1.10
N PHE A 229 -1.45 12.76 -0.85
CA PHE A 229 -0.77 13.65 0.06
C PHE A 229 0.49 14.20 -0.61
N LEU A 230 0.50 15.50 -0.86
CA LEU A 230 1.67 16.27 -1.24
C LEU A 230 2.29 16.87 0.02
N VAL A 231 3.50 16.42 0.37
CA VAL A 231 4.26 16.99 1.49
C VAL A 231 4.73 18.40 1.20
N ARG A 232 4.82 18.78 -0.08
CA ARG A 232 5.28 20.09 -0.55
C ARG A 232 4.59 20.46 -1.87
N PRO A 233 4.69 21.72 -2.33
CA PRO A 233 4.11 22.13 -3.61
C PRO A 233 4.59 21.27 -4.79
N ASP A 234 3.72 21.16 -5.80
CA ASP A 234 3.99 20.41 -7.04
C ASP A 234 4.77 21.28 -8.05
N ASP A 235 5.91 21.81 -7.61
CA ASP A 235 6.70 22.80 -8.36
C ASP A 235 8.06 22.28 -8.83
N SER A 236 8.44 21.07 -8.42
CA SER A 236 9.77 20.50 -8.66
C SER A 236 9.69 19.10 -9.25
N PRO A 237 10.01 18.89 -10.54
CA PRO A 237 9.96 17.56 -11.19
C PRO A 237 11.11 16.62 -10.78
N LEU A 238 12.15 17.14 -10.11
CA LEU A 238 13.38 16.41 -9.79
C LEU A 238 13.30 15.57 -8.50
N ARG A 239 12.23 15.71 -7.72
CA ARG A 239 12.08 15.05 -6.41
C ARG A 239 10.64 14.57 -6.22
N LEU A 240 10.44 13.69 -5.26
CA LEU A 240 9.11 13.23 -4.87
C LEU A 240 8.41 14.36 -4.11
N ASN A 241 7.34 14.94 -4.68
CA ASN A 241 6.57 16.00 -4.04
C ASN A 241 5.50 15.44 -3.09
N GLY A 242 5.15 14.17 -3.30
CA GLY A 242 4.20 13.41 -2.50
C GLY A 242 3.86 12.08 -3.15
N SER A 243 2.80 11.45 -2.68
CA SER A 243 2.31 10.19 -3.22
C SER A 243 0.79 10.12 -3.18
N GLY A 244 0.23 9.14 -3.88
CA GLY A 244 -1.19 8.85 -3.81
C GLY A 244 -1.51 7.37 -3.84
N MET A 245 -2.75 7.06 -3.48
CA MET A 245 -3.37 5.75 -3.60
C MET A 245 -4.58 5.89 -4.55
N LEU A 246 -4.59 5.08 -5.60
CA LEU A 246 -5.79 4.86 -6.42
C LEU A 246 -6.46 3.59 -5.93
N VAL A 247 -7.71 3.69 -5.48
CA VAL A 247 -8.51 2.56 -5.02
C VAL A 247 -9.68 2.33 -5.98
N LEU A 248 -9.64 1.21 -6.69
CA LEU A 248 -10.72 0.75 -7.57
C LEU A 248 -11.65 -0.19 -6.81
N ASN A 249 -12.95 -0.13 -7.09
CA ASN A 249 -13.98 -0.86 -6.36
C ASN A 249 -13.84 -0.67 -4.84
N ALA A 250 -13.68 0.58 -4.42
CA ALA A 250 -13.47 0.93 -3.02
C ALA A 250 -14.68 0.50 -2.16
N PRO A 251 -14.46 0.08 -0.90
CA PRO A 251 -15.55 -0.22 0.03
C PRO A 251 -16.50 0.96 0.23
N TRP A 252 -17.75 0.68 0.61
CA TRP A 252 -18.72 1.72 0.90
C TRP A 252 -18.24 2.66 2.02
N GLN A 253 -18.42 3.97 1.80
CA GLN A 253 -17.98 5.07 2.68
C GLN A 253 -16.49 5.06 3.03
N PHE A 254 -15.64 4.46 2.19
CA PHE A 254 -14.21 4.37 2.47
C PHE A 254 -13.52 5.74 2.56
N ASP A 255 -13.99 6.72 1.78
CA ASP A 255 -13.62 8.13 1.86
C ASP A 255 -13.83 8.72 3.27
N ARG A 256 -14.94 8.39 3.94
CA ARG A 256 -15.19 8.84 5.32
C ARG A 256 -14.27 8.18 6.34
N VAL A 257 -13.80 6.97 6.07
CA VAL A 257 -12.87 6.24 6.94
C VAL A 257 -11.47 6.84 6.85
N VAL A 258 -10.96 7.09 5.65
CA VAL A 258 -9.59 7.58 5.44
C VAL A 258 -9.47 9.10 5.50
N GLY A 259 -10.55 9.83 5.20
CA GLY A 259 -10.56 11.29 5.14
C GLY A 259 -9.99 11.98 6.39
N PRO A 260 -10.31 11.53 7.62
CA PRO A 260 -9.72 12.09 8.83
C PRO A 260 -8.19 12.01 8.90
N ALA A 261 -7.54 11.06 8.22
CA ALA A 261 -6.08 10.97 8.19
C ALA A 261 -5.44 12.17 7.49
N LEU A 262 -6.05 12.65 6.40
CA LEU A 262 -5.41 13.62 5.51
C LEU A 262 -5.07 14.95 6.18
N PRO A 263 -5.99 15.62 6.92
CA PRO A 263 -5.64 16.83 7.65
C PRO A 263 -4.50 16.61 8.67
N ALA A 264 -4.48 15.46 9.35
CA ALA A 264 -3.42 15.13 10.31
C ALA A 264 -2.06 14.91 9.61
N LEU A 265 -2.03 14.19 8.48
CA LEU A 265 -0.81 14.02 7.69
C LEU A 265 -0.30 15.37 7.19
N ARG A 266 -1.18 16.22 6.66
CA ARG A 266 -0.83 17.57 6.21
C ARG A 266 -0.25 18.41 7.34
N GLN A 267 -0.88 18.40 8.51
CA GLN A 267 -0.47 19.18 9.67
C GLN A 267 0.90 18.74 10.20
N HIS A 268 1.12 17.43 10.33
CA HIS A 268 2.28 16.91 11.04
C HIS A 268 3.44 16.55 10.13
N LEU A 269 3.20 16.17 8.87
CA LEU A 269 4.24 15.74 7.93
C LEU A 269 4.45 16.73 6.78
N GLY A 270 3.52 17.68 6.60
CA GLY A 270 3.60 18.67 5.52
C GLY A 270 4.64 19.76 5.79
N GLU A 271 5.29 20.19 4.71
CA GLU A 271 6.05 21.43 4.61
C GLU A 271 5.11 22.60 4.27
N PRO A 272 5.58 23.86 4.32
CA PRO A 272 4.80 25.00 3.81
C PRO A 272 4.30 24.74 2.38
N GLY A 273 2.97 24.84 2.20
CA GLY A 273 2.33 24.56 0.91
C GLY A 273 1.93 23.09 0.68
N ALA A 274 2.07 22.21 1.69
CA ALA A 274 1.53 20.86 1.64
C ALA A 274 0.01 20.85 1.36
N THR A 275 -0.43 19.88 0.55
CA THR A 275 -1.84 19.73 0.16
C THR A 275 -2.25 18.26 0.19
N THR A 276 -3.55 18.03 0.29
CA THR A 276 -4.15 16.70 0.29
C THR A 276 -5.33 16.67 -0.66
N ARG A 277 -5.62 15.50 -1.22
CA ARG A 277 -6.73 15.30 -2.14
C ARG A 277 -7.49 14.02 -1.79
N LEU A 278 -8.82 14.07 -1.84
CA LEU A 278 -9.69 12.92 -1.61
C LEU A 278 -10.88 13.02 -2.56
N ASP A 279 -10.75 12.40 -3.73
CA ASP A 279 -11.69 12.60 -4.84
C ASP A 279 -12.18 11.27 -5.39
N TRP A 280 -13.50 11.13 -5.52
CA TRP A 280 -14.10 10.08 -6.33
C TRP A 280 -13.99 10.46 -7.80
N LEU A 281 -13.12 9.77 -8.54
CA LEU A 281 -13.01 9.91 -9.99
C LEU A 281 -14.13 9.19 -10.73
N LYS A 282 -14.70 8.16 -10.09
CA LYS A 282 -15.90 7.43 -10.52
C LYS A 282 -16.67 6.97 -9.29
N THR A 283 -17.95 7.30 -9.22
CA THR A 283 -18.86 6.82 -8.16
C THR A 283 -19.58 5.56 -8.62
N ALA A 284 -19.95 4.70 -7.67
CA ALA A 284 -20.86 3.59 -7.97
C ALA A 284 -22.23 4.18 -8.35
N GLU A 285 -22.73 3.78 -9.52
CA GLU A 285 -24.13 3.97 -9.92
C GLU A 285 -25.09 3.20 -9.00
#